data_AF-A0A9E0EBA4-F1
#
_entry.id   AF-A0A9E0EBA4-F1
#
_cell.length_a   1.000
_cell.length_b   1.000
_cell.length_c   1.000
_cell.angle_alpha   90.00
_cell.angle_beta   90.00
_cell.angle_gamma   90.00
#
_symmetry.space_group_name_H-M   'P 1'
#
loop_
_entity.id
_entity.type
_entity.pdbx_description
1 polymer ?
#
loop_
_entity_poly.entity_id
_entity_poly.type
_entity_poly.pdbx_seq_one_letter_code
_entity_poly.pdbx_strand_id
1 'polypeptide(L)' 'MNIMEVLSIHPKAADILAKYNIGCLGCFAARAETLAQGLAAHGLDSQKIINELEETYPA' A
#
# COMPACT_ATOMS: atom_id res chain seq x y z
N MET A 1 5.54 -2.96 7.51
CA MET A 1 4.15 -2.49 7.73
C MET A 1 3.20 -3.15 6.73
N ASN A 2 2.00 -3.50 7.16
CA ASN A 2 0.92 -3.96 6.28
C ASN A 2 0.14 -2.76 5.70
N ILE A 3 -0.75 -3.03 4.74
CA ILE A 3 -1.55 -1.99 4.06
C ILE A 3 -2.40 -1.21 5.08
N MET A 4 -2.96 -1.88 6.09
CA MET A 4 -3.82 -1.23 7.10
C MET A 4 -3.04 -0.27 8.00
N GLU A 5 -1.81 -0.63 8.38
CA GLU A 5 -0.92 0.22 9.17
C GLU A 5 -0.55 1.48 8.39
N VAL A 6 -0.21 1.33 7.10
CA VAL A 6 0.08 2.47 6.20
C VAL A 6 -1.12 3.41 6.14
N LEU A 7 -2.32 2.88 5.93
CA LEU A 7 -3.55 3.67 5.85
C LEU A 7 -3.94 4.31 7.18
N SER A 8 -3.58 3.70 8.31
CA SER A 8 -3.87 4.25 9.64
C SER A 8 -2.97 5.45 9.95
N ILE A 9 -1.72 5.44 9.48
CA ILE A 9 -0.77 6.54 9.65
C ILE A 9 -1.00 7.62 8.58
N HIS A 10 -1.27 7.20 7.34
CA HIS A 10 -1.46 8.07 6.18
C HIS A 10 -2.77 7.72 5.46
N PRO A 11 -3.93 8.27 5.90
CA PRO A 11 -5.22 7.98 5.26
C PRO A 11 -5.27 8.29 3.76
N LYS A 12 -4.48 9.27 3.31
CA LYS A 12 -4.36 9.64 1.88
C LYS A 12 -3.49 8.68 1.05
N ALA A 13 -2.79 7.72 1.68
CA ALA A 13 -2.08 6.67 0.96
C ALA A 13 -3.02 5.78 0.14
N ALA A 14 -4.31 5.73 0.50
CA ALA A 14 -5.34 5.05 -0.29
C ALA A 14 -5.40 5.57 -1.73
N ASP A 15 -5.19 6.88 -1.95
CA ASP A 15 -5.25 7.49 -3.28
C ASP A 15 -4.10 6.99 -4.16
N ILE A 16 -2.89 6.86 -3.59
CA ILE A 16 -1.72 6.33 -4.31
C ILE A 16 -1.95 4.86 -4.65
N LEU A 17 -2.37 4.04 -3.67
CA LEU A 17 -2.64 2.62 -3.88
C LEU A 17 -3.76 2.40 -4.92
N ALA A 18 -4.79 3.24 -4.91
CA ALA A 18 -5.87 3.20 -5.90
C ALA A 18 -5.39 3.47 -7.33
N LYS A 19 -4.41 4.37 -7.55
CA LYS A 19 -3.79 4.59 -8.88
C LYS A 19 -3.20 3.30 -9.47
N TYR A 20 -2.72 2.41 -8.59
CA TYR A 20 -2.12 1.13 -8.96
C TYR A 20 -3.13 -0.03 -8.93
N ASN A 21 -4.44 0.26 -8.92
CA ASN A 21 -5.52 -0.72 -8.82
C ASN A 21 -5.48 -1.60 -7.56
N ILE A 22 -4.88 -1.10 -6.48
CA ILE A 22 -4.87 -1.78 -5.18
C ILE A 22 -6.08 -1.32 -4.37
N GLY A 23 -7.14 -2.14 -4.42
CA GLY A 23 -8.36 -1.96 -3.64
C GLY A 23 -8.21 -2.52 -2.22
N CYS A 24 -8.15 -1.65 -1.22
CA CYS A 24 -7.68 -2.04 0.13
C CYS A 24 -8.80 -2.42 1.11
N LEU A 25 -10.02 -1.86 0.97
CA LEU A 25 -10.99 -1.84 2.08
C LEU A 25 -11.72 -3.18 2.36
N GLY A 26 -11.56 -4.19 1.49
CA GLY A 26 -12.27 -5.47 1.62
C GLY A 26 -11.40 -6.74 1.55
N CYS A 27 -10.09 -6.61 1.29
CA CYS A 27 -9.24 -7.78 1.08
C CYS A 27 -8.81 -8.38 2.43
N PHE A 28 -9.29 -9.57 2.78
CA PHE A 28 -8.87 -10.28 3.99
C PHE A 28 -7.36 -10.57 3.98
N ALA A 29 -6.79 -10.85 2.80
CA ALA A 29 -5.35 -11.08 2.63
C ALA A 29 -4.51 -9.85 2.97
N ALA A 30 -4.99 -8.64 2.67
CA ALA A 30 -4.30 -7.37 2.94
C ALA A 30 -4.03 -7.12 4.43
N ARG A 31 -4.76 -7.81 5.34
CA ARG A 31 -4.53 -7.76 6.79
C ARG A 31 -3.41 -8.72 7.25
N ALA A 32 -3.15 -9.77 6.49
CA ALA A 32 -2.19 -10.82 6.83
C ALA A 32 -0.85 -10.67 6.10
N GLU A 33 -0.79 -9.85 5.04
CA GLU A 33 0.41 -9.62 4.25
C GLU A 33 1.06 -8.25 4.52
N THR A 34 2.37 -8.16 4.25
CA THR A 34 3.04 -6.86 4.20
C THR A 34 2.62 -6.09 2.94
N LEU A 35 2.75 -4.76 2.95
CA LEU A 35 2.50 -3.94 1.76
C LEU A 35 3.30 -4.46 0.55
N ALA A 36 4.60 -4.74 0.73
CA ALA A 36 5.45 -5.20 -0.36
C ALA A 36 5.01 -6.56 -0.93
N GLN A 37 4.57 -7.49 -0.09
CA GLN A 37 4.03 -8.79 -0.53
C GLN A 37 2.72 -8.62 -1.30
N GLY A 38 1.80 -7.79 -0.81
CA GLY A 38 0.55 -7.51 -1.52
C GLY A 38 0.77 -6.85 -2.88
N LEU A 39 1.68 -5.88 -2.95
CA LEU A 39 2.06 -5.27 -4.23
C LEU A 39 2.68 -6.30 -5.20
N ALA A 40 3.57 -7.15 -4.71
CA ALA A 40 4.20 -8.19 -5.53
C ALA A 40 3.20 -9.26 -6.01
N ALA A 41 2.22 -9.64 -5.17
CA ALA A 41 1.16 -10.57 -5.53
C ALA A 41 0.24 -10.03 -6.65
N HIS A 42 0.19 -8.71 -6.80
CA HIS A 42 -0.50 -8.01 -7.87
C HIS A 42 0.42 -7.66 -9.06
N GLY A 43 1.66 -8.14 -9.08
CA GLY A 43 2.63 -7.90 -10.16
C GLY A 43 3.16 -6.47 -10.23
N LEU A 44 3.07 -5.71 -9.13
CA LEU A 44 3.53 -4.33 -9.04
C LEU A 44 4.95 -4.24 -8.50
N ASP A 45 5.66 -3.20 -8.93
CA ASP A 45 6.96 -2.82 -8.36
C ASP A 45 6.74 -2.20 -6.98
N SER A 46 6.91 -3.03 -5.94
CA SER A 46 6.72 -2.63 -4.55
C SER A 46 7.66 -1.50 -4.15
N GLN A 47 8.90 -1.52 -4.62
CA GLN A 47 9.90 -0.51 -4.27
C GLN A 47 9.50 0.85 -4.82
N LYS A 48 9.06 0.91 -6.08
CA LYS A 48 8.59 2.15 -6.70
C LYS A 48 7.44 2.79 -5.92
N ILE A 49 6.47 1.99 -5.50
CA ILE A 49 5.26 2.49 -4.81
C ILE A 49 5.59 2.90 -3.38
N ILE A 50 6.44 2.14 -2.68
CA ILE A 50 6.92 2.52 -1.34
C ILE A 50 7.68 3.84 -1.40
N ASN A 51 8.55 4.03 -2.37
CA ASN A 51 9.27 5.29 -2.55
C ASN A 51 8.29 6.46 -2.82
N GLU A 52 7.27 6.28 -3.68
CA GLU A 52 6.24 7.33 -3.90
C GLU A 52 5.48 7.66 -2.61
N LEU A 53 5.19 6.64 -1.78
CA LEU A 53 4.55 6.84 -0.48
C LEU A 53 5.45 7.63 0.48
N GLU A 54 6.74 7.29 0.57
CA GLU A 54 7.71 7.97 1.44
C GLU A 54 7.98 9.42 0.97
N GLU A 55 8.05 9.65 -0.34
CA GLU A 55 8.19 10.99 -0.91
C GLU A 55 6.95 11.85 -0.67
N THR A 56 5.76 11.26 -0.75
CA THR A 56 4.49 11.98 -0.56
C THR A 56 4.18 12.19 0.94
N TYR A 57 4.53 11.21 1.78
CA TYR A 57 4.24 11.18 3.20
C TYR A 57 5.52 10.87 4.00
N PRO A 58 6.47 11.81 4.06
CA PRO A 58 7.65 11.66 4.90
C PRO A 58 7.22 11.57 6.38
N ALA A 59 7.88 10.67 7.11
CA ALA A 59 7.64 10.42 8.54
C ALA A 59 7.93 11.64 9.43
#